data_AF-M7ADK6-F1
#
_entry.id   AF-M7ADK6-F1
#
_cell.length_a   1.000
_cell.length_b   1.000
_cell.length_c   1.000
_cell.angle_alpha   90.00
_cell.angle_beta   90.00
_cell.angle_gamma   90.00
#
_symmetry.space_group_name_H-M   'P 1'
#
loop_
_entity.id
_entity.type
_entity.pdbx_description
1 polymer ?
#
loop_
_entity_poly.entity_id
_entity_poly.type
_entity_poly.pdbx_seq_one_letter_code
_entity_poly.pdbx_strand_id
1 'polypeptide(L)'
;MICPQCGETDVSTFEIHHITPFSEVGSHEEENLIMLCSNCHAKVTAGDITESVILKLKISLLKGKHQFLNKSPSNVINITDSINKGVIANKLEIKTTKKVVKINPPLDTIASSAKHRNYIKYLIDRYHEFKKAEVGSKDMKYGIFYNSIKRELGSKWDLLQINKFESLVEYIQKRINNTILGKTKKNNIKIFSTFEEFLKK
;
A
#
# COMPACT_ATOMS: atom_id res chain seq x y z
N MET A 1 41.67 -0.47 14.84
CA MET A 1 40.86 -1.71 14.95
C MET A 1 39.39 -1.32 14.89
N ILE A 2 38.51 -2.18 14.38
CA ILE A 2 37.10 -1.86 14.16
C ILE A 2 36.25 -3.04 14.61
N CYS A 3 35.14 -2.77 15.32
CA CYS A 3 34.15 -3.79 15.65
C CYS A 3 33.56 -4.38 14.35
N PRO A 4 33.72 -5.69 14.09
CA PRO A 4 33.34 -6.28 12.82
C PRO A 4 31.82 -6.33 12.60
N GLN A 5 31.02 -6.14 13.65
CA GLN A 5 29.56 -6.21 13.59
C GLN A 5 28.90 -4.86 13.29
N CYS A 6 29.44 -3.74 13.79
CA CYS A 6 28.81 -2.42 13.69
C CYS A 6 29.70 -1.29 13.19
N GLY A 7 31.02 -1.52 13.07
CA GLY A 7 31.95 -0.49 12.61
C GLY A 7 32.50 0.44 13.69
N GLU A 8 32.21 0.21 14.98
CA GLU A 8 32.77 1.00 16.09
C GLU A 8 34.31 1.03 16.03
N THR A 9 34.90 2.20 16.24
CA THR A 9 36.34 2.47 16.12
C THR A 9 37.02 2.72 17.47
N ASP A 10 36.26 3.06 18.51
CA ASP A 10 36.80 3.32 19.84
C ASP A 10 37.29 2.02 20.50
N VAL A 11 38.61 1.88 20.56
CA VAL A 11 39.32 0.70 21.08
C VAL A 11 39.03 0.46 22.57
N SER A 12 38.69 1.52 23.33
CA SER A 12 38.37 1.40 24.76
C SER A 12 37.08 0.60 25.02
N THR A 13 36.24 0.44 23.99
CA THR A 13 34.96 -0.27 24.10
C THR A 13 35.07 -1.74 23.72
N PHE A 14 36.24 -2.26 23.32
CA PHE A 14 36.36 -3.60 22.77
C PHE A 14 36.54 -4.68 23.83
N GLU A 15 35.79 -5.77 23.64
CA GLU A 15 35.74 -6.95 24.50
C GLU A 15 35.90 -8.21 23.64
N ILE A 16 36.42 -9.28 24.25
CA ILE A 16 36.55 -10.59 23.60
C ILE A 16 35.33 -11.43 23.96
N HIS A 17 34.66 -11.97 22.93
CA HIS A 17 33.48 -12.80 23.07
C HIS A 17 33.76 -14.23 22.62
N HIS A 18 33.31 -15.20 23.42
CA HIS A 18 33.24 -16.61 23.02
C HIS A 18 31.99 -16.86 22.17
N ILE A 19 32.17 -17.35 20.94
CA ILE A 19 31.06 -17.63 20.00
C ILE A 19 30.16 -18.73 20.55
N THR A 20 30.77 -19.84 20.98
CA THR A 20 30.13 -20.86 21.81
C THR A 20 30.53 -20.60 23.27
N PRO A 21 29.58 -20.52 24.22
CA PRO A 21 29.85 -20.12 25.60
C PRO A 21 31.00 -20.89 26.25
N PHE A 22 31.84 -20.19 27.04
CA PHE A 22 32.96 -20.80 27.74
C PHE A 22 32.54 -21.98 28.64
N SER A 23 31.34 -21.91 29.21
CA SER A 23 30.76 -23.01 30.02
C SER A 23 30.61 -24.32 29.26
N GLU A 24 30.57 -24.30 27.93
CA GLU A 24 30.43 -25.48 27.08
C GLU A 24 31.77 -25.98 26.56
N VAL A 25 32.71 -25.08 26.25
CA VAL A 25 33.99 -25.44 25.61
C VAL A 25 35.16 -25.57 26.59
N GLY A 26 35.13 -24.87 27.72
CA GLY A 26 36.18 -24.92 28.75
C GLY A 26 37.58 -24.43 28.35
N SER A 27 37.77 -23.91 27.13
CA SER A 27 39.04 -23.39 26.63
C SER A 27 38.90 -22.09 25.83
N HIS A 28 40.03 -21.43 25.54
CA HIS A 28 40.11 -20.15 24.83
C HIS A 28 40.71 -20.32 23.43
N GLU A 29 40.07 -21.12 22.58
CA GLU A 29 40.51 -21.33 21.20
C GLU A 29 40.24 -20.09 20.33
N GLU A 30 41.22 -19.65 19.54
CA GLU A 30 41.10 -18.46 18.69
C GLU A 30 39.92 -18.57 17.71
N GLU A 31 39.62 -19.78 17.23
CA GLU A 31 38.50 -20.08 16.35
C GLU A 31 37.16 -19.77 17.00
N ASN A 32 37.07 -19.91 18.33
CA ASN A 32 35.87 -19.65 19.12
C ASN A 32 35.83 -18.23 19.71
N LEU A 33 36.82 -17.38 19.41
CA LEU A 33 36.88 -16.02 19.93
C LEU A 33 36.67 -14.97 18.83
N ILE A 34 35.94 -13.91 19.18
CA ILE A 34 35.77 -12.74 18.32
C ILE A 34 35.80 -11.45 19.15
N MET A 35 36.47 -10.43 18.64
CA MET A 35 36.49 -9.11 19.25
C MET A 35 35.26 -8.32 18.81
N LEU A 36 34.50 -7.78 19.76
CA LEU A 36 33.31 -6.95 19.55
C LEU A 36 33.37 -5.71 20.44
N CYS A 37 32.67 -4.62 20.11
CA CYS A 37 32.44 -3.55 21.08
C CYS A 37 31.44 -3.98 22.15
N SER A 38 31.48 -3.37 23.33
CA SER A 38 30.64 -3.67 24.50
C SER A 38 29.15 -3.72 24.18
N ASN A 39 28.67 -2.83 23.32
CA ASN A 39 27.28 -2.83 22.85
C ASN A 39 26.92 -4.06 21.99
N CYS A 40 27.81 -4.46 21.07
CA CYS A 40 27.59 -5.65 20.26
C CYS A 40 27.77 -6.91 21.10
N HIS A 41 28.74 -6.93 22.01
CA HIS A 41 28.95 -8.01 22.96
C HIS A 41 27.69 -8.28 23.79
N ALA A 42 27.15 -7.24 24.45
CA ALA A 42 25.93 -7.34 25.25
C ALA A 42 24.72 -7.86 24.45
N LYS A 43 24.57 -7.45 23.18
CA LYS A 43 23.50 -7.93 22.30
C LYS A 43 23.65 -9.41 21.93
N VAL A 44 24.88 -9.89 21.75
CA VAL A 44 25.10 -11.33 21.52
C VAL A 44 24.78 -12.11 22.79
N THR A 45 25.27 -11.65 23.95
CA THR A 45 24.96 -12.26 25.25
C THR A 45 23.46 -12.29 25.56
N ALA A 46 22.72 -11.23 25.18
CA ALA A 46 21.27 -11.15 25.35
C ALA A 46 20.47 -11.98 24.32
N GLY A 47 21.12 -12.52 23.28
CA GLY A 47 20.48 -13.26 22.19
C GLY A 47 19.83 -12.39 21.11
N ASP A 48 19.97 -11.05 21.18
CA ASP A 48 19.51 -10.12 20.14
C ASP A 48 20.29 -10.28 18.83
N ILE A 49 21.54 -10.74 18.93
CA ILE A 49 22.36 -11.19 17.80
C ILE A 49 22.65 -12.67 18.00
N THR A 50 22.22 -13.50 17.05
CA THR A 50 22.39 -14.95 17.19
C THR A 50 23.83 -15.40 16.95
N GLU A 51 24.25 -16.48 17.62
CA GLU A 51 25.58 -17.08 17.43
C GLU A 51 25.89 -17.40 15.97
N SER A 52 24.88 -17.84 15.20
CA SER A 52 25.01 -18.13 13.77
C SER A 52 25.46 -16.91 12.94
N VAL A 53 25.05 -15.70 13.35
CA VAL A 53 25.46 -14.45 12.70
C VAL A 53 26.92 -14.15 13.03
N ILE A 54 27.31 -14.33 14.29
CA ILE A 54 28.68 -14.13 14.76
C ILE A 54 29.65 -15.14 14.14
N LEU A 55 29.26 -16.41 14.01
CA LEU A 55 30.07 -17.43 13.34
C LEU A 55 30.30 -17.08 11.87
N LYS A 56 29.26 -16.65 11.14
CA LYS A 56 29.38 -16.17 9.76
C LYS A 56 30.30 -14.95 9.67
N LEU A 57 30.24 -14.07 10.66
CA LEU A 57 31.10 -12.89 10.74
C LEU A 57 32.57 -13.31 10.92
N LYS A 58 32.89 -14.19 11.87
CA LYS A 58 34.23 -14.75 12.08
C LYS A 58 34.78 -15.38 10.79
N ILE A 59 33.99 -16.23 10.12
CA ILE A 59 34.37 -16.84 8.84
C ILE A 59 34.66 -15.79 7.77
N SER A 60 33.90 -14.70 7.73
CA SER A 60 34.11 -13.61 6.75
C SER A 60 35.40 -12.85 7.03
N LEU A 61 35.73 -12.61 8.30
CA LEU A 61 36.98 -11.98 8.72
C LEU A 61 38.20 -12.84 8.38
N LEU A 62 38.14 -14.16 8.64
CA LEU A 62 39.20 -15.11 8.28
C LEU A 62 39.45 -15.15 6.75
N LYS A 63 38.41 -14.88 5.95
CA LYS A 63 38.49 -14.76 4.49
C LYS A 63 38.92 -13.37 3.99
N GLY A 64 39.33 -12.47 4.88
CA GLY A 64 39.76 -11.11 4.56
C GLY A 64 38.64 -10.15 4.15
N LYS A 65 37.36 -10.50 4.37
CA LYS A 65 36.21 -9.64 4.03
C LYS A 65 35.77 -8.84 5.24
N HIS A 66 36.26 -7.62 5.38
CA HIS A 66 35.84 -6.69 6.43
C HIS A 66 34.76 -5.73 5.90
N GLN A 67 33.49 -6.01 6.23
CA GLN A 67 32.33 -5.27 5.71
C GLN A 67 32.34 -3.75 6.04
N PHE A 68 32.99 -3.36 7.14
CA PHE A 68 32.97 -2.00 7.69
C PHE A 68 34.25 -1.18 7.42
N LEU A 69 35.29 -1.75 6.82
CA LEU A 69 36.50 -0.97 6.47
C LEU A 69 36.23 0.10 5.41
N ASN A 70 35.13 0.00 4.65
CA ASN A 70 34.80 0.89 3.54
C ASN A 70 33.36 1.44 3.56
N LYS A 71 32.64 1.34 4.68
CA LYS A 71 31.22 1.69 4.74
C LYS A 71 31.00 2.93 5.58
N SER A 72 30.87 4.09 4.92
CA SER A 72 30.34 5.30 5.57
C SER A 72 28.98 4.96 6.18
N PRO A 73 28.72 5.29 7.45
CA PRO A 73 27.44 4.94 8.05
C PRO A 73 26.34 5.80 7.42
N SER A 74 25.54 5.18 6.55
CA SER A 74 24.32 5.79 6.05
C SER A 74 23.34 5.88 7.22
N ASN A 75 23.07 7.11 7.70
CA ASN A 75 22.11 7.49 8.75
C ASN A 75 22.68 7.68 10.17
N VAL A 76 23.75 8.47 10.32
CA VAL A 76 24.12 9.03 11.64
C VAL A 76 23.61 10.45 11.74
N ILE A 77 22.78 10.73 12.75
CA ILE A 77 22.44 12.09 13.16
C ILE A 77 23.25 12.37 14.41
N ASN A 78 24.25 13.24 14.30
CA ASN A 78 25.06 13.66 15.43
C ASN A 78 24.49 14.97 16.00
N ILE A 79 23.97 14.94 17.22
CA ILE A 79 23.43 16.11 17.91
C ILE A 79 24.40 16.46 19.03
N THR A 80 25.27 17.44 18.79
CA THR A 80 26.16 18.02 19.79
C THR A 80 25.60 19.37 20.25
N ASP A 81 25.70 19.65 21.55
CA ASP A 81 25.34 20.93 22.17
C ASP A 81 23.87 21.37 22.04
N SER A 82 22.91 20.44 21.99
CA SER A 82 21.47 20.77 21.95
C SER A 82 20.54 19.71 22.55
N ILE A 83 19.39 20.16 23.07
CA ILE A 83 18.34 19.29 23.64
C ILE A 83 17.24 19.08 22.58
N ASN A 84 17.04 17.84 22.14
CA ASN A 84 15.93 17.46 21.27
C ASN A 84 14.66 17.18 22.09
N LYS A 85 13.53 17.84 21.76
CA LYS A 85 12.22 17.60 22.39
C LYS A 85 11.24 16.82 21.49
N GLY A 86 11.68 16.42 20.31
CA GLY A 86 10.91 15.66 19.33
C GLY A 86 11.11 14.15 19.47
N VAL A 87 10.45 13.40 18.57
CA VAL A 87 10.56 11.93 18.53
C VAL A 87 11.67 11.54 17.55
N ILE A 88 12.66 10.79 18.03
CA ILE A 88 13.72 10.19 17.20
C ILE A 88 13.44 8.69 17.10
N ALA A 89 13.18 8.18 15.90
CA ALA A 89 12.91 6.76 15.67
C ALA A 89 13.49 6.28 14.33
N ASN A 90 14.05 5.06 14.30
CA ASN A 90 14.59 4.44 13.08
C ASN A 90 13.51 4.16 12.02
N LYS A 91 12.27 3.93 12.45
CA LYS A 91 11.11 3.72 11.57
C LYS A 91 9.86 4.23 12.26
N LEU A 92 9.18 5.19 11.65
CA LEU A 92 7.93 5.78 12.14
C LEU A 92 6.79 5.43 11.17
N GLU A 93 5.81 4.65 11.63
CA GLU A 93 4.60 4.34 10.85
C GLU A 93 3.39 5.11 11.41
N ILE A 94 3.07 6.25 10.81
CA ILE A 94 1.91 7.06 11.20
C ILE A 94 0.66 6.55 10.47
N LYS A 95 -0.18 5.79 11.16
CA LYS A 95 -1.50 5.37 10.65
C LYS A 95 -2.54 6.44 10.95
N THR A 96 -2.61 7.48 10.13
CA THR A 96 -3.71 8.45 10.21
C THR A 96 -5.00 7.81 9.67
N THR A 97 -5.99 7.60 10.52
CA THR A 97 -7.36 7.34 10.05
C THR A 97 -7.92 8.66 9.52
N LYS A 98 -7.98 8.81 8.19
CA LYS A 98 -8.62 9.99 7.58
C LYS A 98 -10.05 10.06 8.08
N LYS A 99 -10.39 11.11 8.84
CA LYS A 99 -11.76 11.38 9.26
C LYS A 99 -12.59 11.64 8.00
N VAL A 100 -13.41 10.67 7.61
CA VAL A 100 -14.26 10.78 6.42
C VAL A 100 -15.35 11.79 6.74
N VAL A 101 -15.25 12.99 6.16
CA VAL A 101 -16.31 14.00 6.26
C VAL A 101 -17.49 13.51 5.41
N LYS A 102 -18.62 13.22 6.04
CA LYS A 102 -19.88 12.89 5.36
C LYS A 102 -20.53 14.20 4.91
N ILE A 103 -20.32 14.57 3.65
CA ILE A 103 -20.95 15.76 3.04
C ILE A 103 -22.29 15.32 2.45
N ASN A 104 -23.37 16.03 2.79
CA ASN A 104 -24.68 15.79 2.18
C ASN A 104 -24.64 16.20 0.70
N PRO A 105 -25.32 15.46 -0.19
CA PRO A 105 -25.35 15.81 -1.61
C PRO A 105 -25.95 17.21 -1.81
N PRO A 106 -25.46 17.99 -2.79
CA PRO A 106 -26.03 19.30 -3.09
C PRO A 106 -27.51 19.18 -3.47
N LEU A 107 -28.32 20.15 -3.02
CA LEU A 107 -29.74 20.24 -3.36
C LEU A 107 -29.92 20.28 -4.90
N ASP A 108 -31.04 19.76 -5.38
CA ASP A 108 -31.42 19.67 -6.80
C ASP A 108 -30.50 18.83 -7.69
N THR A 109 -29.56 18.08 -7.12
CA THR A 109 -28.76 17.10 -7.88
C THR A 109 -29.42 15.72 -7.90
N ILE A 110 -29.06 14.89 -8.89
CA ILE A 110 -29.49 13.47 -8.94
C ILE A 110 -29.12 12.75 -7.63
N ALA A 111 -27.97 13.08 -7.03
CA ALA A 111 -27.54 12.53 -5.74
C ALA A 111 -28.50 12.85 -4.59
N SER A 112 -29.26 13.95 -4.66
CA SER A 112 -30.22 14.33 -3.63
C SER A 112 -31.49 13.47 -3.64
N SER A 113 -31.82 12.84 -4.79
CA SER A 113 -32.99 11.98 -4.91
C SER A 113 -32.58 10.50 -5.00
N ALA A 114 -32.83 9.75 -3.93
CA ALA A 114 -32.51 8.32 -3.86
C ALA A 114 -33.11 7.52 -5.03
N LYS A 115 -34.34 7.83 -5.44
CA LYS A 115 -35.04 7.19 -6.57
C LYS A 115 -34.28 7.33 -7.89
N HIS A 116 -33.96 8.58 -8.26
CA HIS A 116 -33.26 8.89 -9.49
C HIS A 116 -31.84 8.30 -9.47
N ARG A 117 -31.12 8.49 -8.36
CA ARG A 117 -29.77 7.94 -8.19
C ARG A 117 -29.73 6.42 -8.32
N ASN A 118 -30.65 5.71 -7.68
CA ASN A 118 -30.72 4.25 -7.72
C ASN A 118 -31.04 3.75 -9.13
N TYR A 119 -31.93 4.43 -9.85
CA TYR A 119 -32.24 4.07 -11.23
C TYR A 119 -31.03 4.27 -12.16
N ILE A 120 -30.34 5.40 -12.06
CA ILE A 120 -29.12 5.64 -12.83
C ILE A 120 -28.05 4.59 -12.49
N LYS A 121 -27.89 4.25 -11.20
CA LYS A 121 -26.95 3.19 -10.78
C LYS A 121 -27.30 1.85 -11.41
N TYR A 122 -28.59 1.48 -11.42
CA TYR A 122 -29.08 0.28 -12.09
C TYR A 122 -28.72 0.26 -13.59
N LEU A 123 -28.94 1.37 -14.30
CA LEU A 123 -28.59 1.47 -15.73
C LEU A 123 -27.07 1.36 -15.95
N ILE A 124 -26.26 2.01 -15.11
CA ILE A 124 -24.79 1.91 -15.17
C ILE A 124 -24.34 0.47 -14.96
N ASP A 125 -24.91 -0.24 -13.98
CA ASP A 125 -24.57 -1.63 -13.69
C ASP A 125 -24.97 -2.56 -14.84
N ARG A 126 -26.13 -2.32 -15.46
CA ARG A 126 -26.55 -3.04 -16.68
C ARG A 126 -25.59 -2.79 -17.83
N TYR A 127 -25.16 -1.55 -18.06
CA TYR A 127 -24.15 -1.26 -19.09
C TYR A 127 -22.85 -2.03 -18.82
N HIS A 128 -22.38 -2.03 -17.58
CA HIS A 128 -21.17 -2.74 -17.20
C HIS A 128 -21.28 -4.26 -17.38
N GLU A 129 -22.43 -4.86 -17.04
CA GLU A 129 -22.71 -6.28 -17.27
C GLU A 129 -22.59 -6.64 -18.76
N PHE A 130 -23.27 -5.87 -19.62
CA PHE A 130 -23.23 -6.10 -21.07
C PHE A 130 -21.85 -5.86 -21.66
N LYS A 131 -21.15 -4.80 -21.23
CA LYS A 131 -19.82 -4.50 -21.75
C LYS A 131 -18.78 -5.52 -21.25
N LYS A 132 -18.89 -6.00 -20.02
CA LYS A 132 -18.04 -7.06 -19.46
C LYS A 132 -18.20 -8.37 -20.22
N ALA A 133 -19.41 -8.71 -20.65
CA ALA A 133 -19.64 -9.88 -21.50
C ALA A 133 -19.08 -9.71 -22.92
N GLU A 134 -18.92 -8.46 -23.39
CA GLU A 134 -18.34 -8.15 -24.71
C GLU A 134 -16.80 -8.18 -24.71
N VAL A 135 -16.16 -7.50 -23.74
CA VAL A 135 -14.69 -7.34 -23.70
C VAL A 135 -14.00 -8.32 -22.75
N GLY A 136 -14.76 -9.05 -21.94
CA GLY A 136 -14.22 -9.91 -20.90
C GLY A 136 -13.85 -9.16 -19.60
N SER A 137 -13.76 -9.90 -18.49
CA SER A 137 -13.49 -9.32 -17.16
C SER A 137 -12.13 -8.63 -17.03
N LYS A 138 -11.13 -9.07 -17.81
CA LYS A 138 -9.74 -8.58 -17.71
C LYS A 138 -9.55 -7.21 -18.39
N ASP A 139 -10.26 -6.95 -19.48
CA ASP A 139 -10.11 -5.72 -20.27
C ASP A 139 -11.18 -4.65 -19.95
N MET A 140 -12.08 -4.93 -19.00
CA MET A 140 -13.17 -4.03 -18.64
C MET A 140 -12.67 -2.80 -17.87
N LYS A 141 -12.61 -1.65 -18.56
CA LYS A 141 -12.21 -0.36 -17.99
C LYS A 141 -13.41 0.49 -17.57
N TYR A 142 -13.96 0.21 -16.38
CA TYR A 142 -15.11 0.93 -15.80
C TYR A 142 -14.97 2.46 -15.77
N GLY A 143 -13.76 2.97 -15.51
CA GLY A 143 -13.49 4.41 -15.45
C GLY A 143 -13.77 5.17 -16.76
N ILE A 144 -13.59 4.53 -17.92
CA ILE A 144 -13.81 5.16 -19.23
C ILE A 144 -15.28 5.57 -19.39
N PHE A 145 -16.20 4.77 -18.86
CA PHE A 145 -17.63 5.06 -18.97
C PHE A 145 -18.01 6.31 -18.18
N TYR A 146 -17.57 6.41 -16.92
CA TYR A 146 -17.80 7.60 -16.10
C TYR A 146 -17.19 8.86 -16.72
N ASN A 147 -15.99 8.76 -17.29
CA ASN A 147 -15.37 9.86 -18.01
C ASN A 147 -16.16 10.27 -19.26
N SER A 148 -16.76 9.30 -19.97
CA SER A 148 -17.61 9.61 -21.12
C SER A 148 -18.88 10.36 -20.73
N ILE A 149 -19.51 10.01 -19.61
CA ILE A 149 -20.66 10.75 -19.07
C ILE A 149 -20.24 12.17 -18.66
N LYS A 150 -19.09 12.31 -17.99
CA LYS A 150 -18.55 13.62 -17.59
C LYS A 150 -18.26 14.52 -18.80
N ARG A 151 -17.73 13.95 -19.89
CA ARG A 151 -17.44 14.70 -21.11
C ARG A 151 -18.70 15.16 -21.83
N GLU A 152 -19.75 14.32 -21.85
CA GLU A 152 -21.01 14.64 -22.53
C GLU A 152 -21.85 15.66 -21.75
N LEU A 153 -21.99 15.46 -20.44
CA LEU A 153 -22.94 16.22 -19.61
C LEU A 153 -22.26 17.29 -18.73
N GLY A 154 -20.94 17.40 -18.80
CA GLY A 154 -20.12 18.41 -18.14
C GLY A 154 -19.84 18.17 -16.65
N SER A 155 -20.45 17.16 -16.03
CA SER A 155 -20.26 16.86 -14.60
C SER A 155 -20.33 15.36 -14.32
N LYS A 156 -19.91 14.98 -13.11
CA LYS A 156 -20.10 13.61 -12.61
C LYS A 156 -21.60 13.29 -12.59
N TRP A 157 -21.96 12.09 -13.04
CA TRP A 157 -23.36 11.66 -13.16
C TRP A 157 -24.22 11.87 -11.90
N ASP A 158 -23.63 11.71 -10.71
CA ASP A 158 -24.32 11.88 -9.42
C ASP A 158 -24.57 13.37 -9.09
N LEU A 159 -23.71 14.27 -9.56
CA LEU A 159 -23.76 15.72 -9.29
C LEU A 159 -24.48 16.52 -10.38
N LEU A 160 -25.09 15.85 -11.35
CA LEU A 160 -25.90 16.53 -12.35
C LEU A 160 -27.19 17.04 -11.72
N GLN A 161 -27.68 18.18 -12.20
CA GLN A 161 -29.00 18.68 -11.82
C GLN A 161 -30.09 17.70 -12.23
N ILE A 162 -31.15 17.61 -11.45
CA ILE A 162 -32.28 16.68 -11.69
C ILE A 162 -32.95 16.93 -13.06
N ASN A 163 -32.94 18.17 -13.56
CA ASN A 163 -33.46 18.52 -14.88
C ASN A 163 -32.71 17.81 -16.04
N LYS A 164 -31.47 17.38 -15.82
CA LYS A 164 -30.67 16.62 -16.80
C LYS A 164 -30.85 15.11 -16.68
N PHE A 165 -31.75 14.65 -15.80
CA PHE A 165 -31.98 13.24 -15.56
C PHE A 165 -32.40 12.50 -16.83
N GLU A 166 -33.38 13.03 -17.57
CA GLU A 166 -33.86 12.39 -18.80
C GLU A 166 -32.75 12.27 -19.84
N SER A 167 -31.98 13.33 -20.07
CA SER A 167 -30.83 13.31 -20.99
C SER A 167 -29.77 12.29 -20.57
N LEU A 168 -29.53 12.12 -19.27
CA LEU A 168 -28.61 11.11 -18.75
C LEU A 168 -29.14 9.69 -18.96
N VAL A 169 -30.43 9.46 -18.73
CA VAL A 169 -31.09 8.16 -18.96
C VAL A 169 -31.00 7.78 -20.43
N GLU A 170 -31.38 8.67 -21.33
CA GLU A 170 -31.29 8.45 -22.78
C GLU A 170 -29.86 8.14 -23.23
N TYR A 171 -28.88 8.89 -22.72
CA TYR A 171 -27.47 8.65 -23.01
C TYR A 171 -27.03 7.25 -22.59
N ILE A 172 -27.32 6.84 -21.36
CA ILE A 172 -26.93 5.51 -20.85
C ILE A 172 -27.66 4.41 -21.62
N GLN A 173 -28.96 4.56 -21.86
CA GLN A 173 -29.75 3.59 -22.64
C GLN A 173 -29.21 3.44 -24.07
N LYS A 174 -28.87 4.54 -24.75
CA LYS A 174 -28.21 4.51 -26.07
C LYS A 174 -26.88 3.76 -26.02
N ARG A 175 -26.08 3.95 -24.97
CA ARG A 175 -24.81 3.24 -24.78
C ARG A 175 -25.00 1.75 -24.52
N ILE A 176 -26.02 1.35 -23.76
CA ILE A 176 -26.42 -0.05 -23.55
C ILE A 176 -26.84 -0.68 -24.88
N ASN A 177 -27.74 -0.03 -25.63
CA ASN A 177 -28.22 -0.51 -26.92
C ASN A 177 -27.10 -0.66 -27.95
N ASN A 178 -26.02 0.11 -27.84
CA ASN A 178 -24.87 0.04 -28.73
C ASN A 178 -23.87 -1.09 -28.40
N THR A 179 -24.00 -1.75 -27.25
CA THR A 179 -23.20 -2.96 -26.95
C THR A 179 -23.60 -4.13 -27.85
N ILE A 180 -22.70 -5.10 -28.07
CA ILE A 180 -22.99 -6.26 -28.93
C ILE A 180 -24.24 -6.99 -28.42
N LEU A 181 -24.31 -7.29 -27.12
CA LEU A 181 -25.48 -7.93 -26.53
C LEU A 181 -26.75 -7.08 -26.60
N GLY A 182 -26.63 -5.75 -26.48
CA GLY A 182 -27.76 -4.83 -26.66
C GLY A 182 -28.32 -4.86 -28.07
N LYS A 183 -27.46 -4.95 -29.10
CA LYS A 183 -27.88 -5.09 -30.50
C LYS A 183 -28.52 -6.45 -30.78
N THR A 184 -27.93 -7.53 -30.27
CA THR A 184 -28.39 -8.90 -30.54
C THR A 184 -29.68 -9.28 -29.78
N LYS A 185 -29.87 -8.81 -28.53
CA LYS A 185 -31.05 -9.15 -27.71
C LYS A 185 -32.30 -8.30 -28.00
N LYS A 186 -32.19 -7.27 -28.84
CA LYS A 186 -33.29 -6.34 -29.16
C LYS A 186 -34.53 -7.05 -29.76
N ASN A 187 -34.35 -8.25 -30.30
CA ASN A 187 -35.40 -8.96 -31.01
C ASN A 187 -36.34 -9.82 -30.15
N ASN A 188 -36.13 -10.00 -28.83
CA ASN A 188 -37.07 -10.80 -28.02
C ASN A 188 -37.08 -10.57 -26.49
N ILE A 189 -36.18 -9.76 -25.89
CA ILE A 189 -36.12 -9.58 -24.42
C ILE A 189 -35.87 -8.11 -24.05
N LYS A 190 -36.64 -7.57 -23.09
CA LYS A 190 -36.39 -6.23 -22.51
C LYS A 190 -35.00 -6.17 -21.88
N ILE A 191 -34.14 -5.30 -22.42
CA ILE A 191 -32.71 -5.17 -22.06
C ILE A 191 -32.53 -4.41 -20.73
N PHE A 192 -33.44 -3.48 -20.43
CA PHE A 192 -33.49 -2.68 -19.20
C PHE A 192 -34.94 -2.28 -18.88
N SER A 193 -35.22 -2.01 -17.60
CA SER A 193 -36.51 -1.48 -17.12
C SER A 193 -36.59 0.04 -17.30
N THR A 194 -37.79 0.57 -17.55
CA THR A 194 -38.03 2.04 -17.52
C THR A 194 -37.96 2.57 -16.08
N PHE A 195 -37.91 3.90 -15.92
CA PHE A 195 -37.88 4.50 -14.59
C PHE A 195 -39.13 4.13 -13.77
N GLU A 196 -40.31 4.20 -14.37
CA GLU A 196 -41.57 3.82 -13.72
C GLU A 196 -41.62 2.34 -13.34
N GLU A 197 -41.15 1.45 -14.22
CA GLU A 197 -41.07 0.02 -13.93
C GLU A 197 -40.07 -0.27 -12.81
N PHE A 198 -38.98 0.49 -12.72
CA PHE A 198 -38.00 0.36 -11.65
C PHE A 198 -38.55 0.84 -10.31
N LEU A 199 -39.38 1.88 -10.30
CA LEU A 199 -40.02 2.37 -9.07
C LEU A 199 -41.10 1.43 -8.52
N LYS A 200 -41.66 0.54 -9.37
CA LYS A 200 -42.64 -0.47 -8.95
C LYS A 200 -42.00 -1.75 -8.39
N LYS A 201 -40.67 -1.84 -8.41
CA LYS A 201 -39.90 -2.94 -7.80
C LYS A 201 -39.49 -2.59 -6.38
#